data_AF-A0AAJ2KI43-F1
#
_entry.id   AF-A0AAJ2KI43-F1
#
_cell.length_a   1.000
_cell.length_b   1.000
_cell.length_c   1.000
_cell.angle_alpha   90.00
_cell.angle_beta   90.00
_cell.angle_gamma   90.00
#
_symmetry.space_group_name_H-M   'P 1'
#
loop_
_entity.id
_entity.type
_entity.pdbx_description
1 polymer ?
#
loop_
_entity_poly.entity_id
_entity_poly.type
_entity_poly.pdbx_seq_one_letter_code
_entity_poly.pdbx_strand_id
1 'polypeptide(L)'
;MGIDITALTTNADKLGECIDKNKKQEQDRKDEQLYGIIERKVKKEEHKREKPRGQDGTLKKCKRLFEKDASPEVLTKLEESLREQEKYYRYYVQCFLPVLDKAIERSKKISNETKERVKQAISEITYNSKYCNQNDRRDSGIESDYSSDAGDDYEKHSISNPNTANEDQEVEKSNEITNSNALLLKAIKNGNNRKFEKYLKDCTDISSIKDEKGNNILHLIVSLEKKQKRKFLGILIKTVTKKDLAQLINSENQTPLQVALINKITKEKHESHTIQDNDNTLKFLTKLLEHGASHDQLELPEESLKKLSKGQNEYYCKFLKKLAKKAELKQEIKIKTEAKVKEIVAHTVNTPNSNSDYPLHLAIKNNDKELFKELLQEGANISLEGANKNNALHHIALLKGEYKIKYLKLILDFEKKGVISSEKLHKAINAQNKDDKYPAQVALIRQTEKIPSKLKDFSRWVRSRPTKHYYTAEFCAELLQNGAENKSDHITIPKEHRKQKYYQTTKRIKDITGVSPDPETQEELEEHFSKKNARKNISLPVKWILGGLIFATVFSALAGNMIAAAALSVTIAVCAMCYPIYLKLENALNARASDQSEHTENPATKMSDVSILRQFMNKLDGLTNKPSSLAL
;
A
#
# COMPACT_ATOMS: atom_id res chain seq x y z
N MET A 1 -38.61 -40.25 -79.19
CA MET A 1 -37.71 -40.47 -78.04
C MET A 1 -38.19 -39.57 -76.91
N GLY A 2 -38.95 -40.11 -75.96
CA GLY A 2 -39.39 -39.33 -74.80
C GLY A 2 -38.24 -39.19 -73.81
N ILE A 3 -37.92 -37.97 -73.39
CA ILE A 3 -36.93 -37.72 -72.34
C ILE A 3 -37.61 -38.06 -71.01
N ASP A 4 -37.05 -39.04 -70.30
CA ASP A 4 -37.51 -39.45 -68.98
C ASP A 4 -37.10 -38.38 -67.94
N ILE A 5 -38.04 -37.47 -67.65
CA ILE A 5 -37.85 -36.36 -66.71
C ILE A 5 -37.52 -36.88 -65.31
N THR A 6 -38.10 -38.01 -64.91
CA THR A 6 -37.85 -38.68 -63.62
C THR A 6 -36.42 -39.19 -63.49
N ALA A 7 -35.81 -39.67 -64.58
CA ALA A 7 -34.40 -40.05 -64.60
C ALA A 7 -33.46 -38.83 -64.47
N LEU A 8 -33.83 -37.67 -65.03
CA LEU A 8 -33.04 -36.44 -64.92
C LEU A 8 -33.05 -35.86 -63.50
N THR A 9 -34.20 -35.80 -62.82
CA THR A 9 -34.27 -35.36 -61.41
C THR A 9 -33.48 -36.29 -60.49
N THR A 10 -33.64 -37.61 -60.67
CA THR A 10 -32.89 -38.61 -59.88
C THR A 10 -31.37 -38.46 -60.06
N ASN A 11 -30.92 -38.15 -61.27
CA ASN A 11 -29.49 -37.94 -61.54
C ASN A 11 -28.99 -36.58 -60.99
N ALA A 12 -29.82 -35.54 -60.98
CA ALA A 12 -29.50 -34.26 -60.36
C ALA A 12 -29.37 -34.38 -58.83
N ASP A 13 -30.26 -35.14 -58.19
CA ASP A 13 -30.20 -35.40 -56.74
C ASP A 13 -28.96 -36.23 -56.37
N LYS A 14 -28.64 -37.28 -57.15
CA LYS A 14 -27.40 -38.06 -56.98
C LYS A 14 -26.14 -37.21 -57.18
N LEU A 15 -26.17 -36.26 -58.12
CA LEU A 15 -25.07 -35.33 -58.35
C LEU A 15 -24.92 -34.34 -57.19
N GLY A 16 -26.03 -33.82 -56.66
CA GLY A 16 -26.07 -32.99 -55.45
C GLY A 16 -25.44 -33.71 -54.25
N GLU A 17 -25.86 -34.96 -53.99
CA GLU A 17 -25.27 -35.79 -52.94
C GLU A 17 -23.76 -36.03 -53.14
N CYS A 18 -23.30 -36.25 -54.37
CA CYS A 18 -21.87 -36.42 -54.65
C CYS A 18 -21.07 -35.13 -54.44
N ILE A 19 -21.63 -33.98 -54.82
CA ILE A 19 -21.01 -32.67 -54.60
C ILE A 19 -20.90 -32.38 -53.10
N ASP A 20 -21.93 -32.67 -52.32
CA ASP A 20 -21.93 -32.44 -50.87
C ASP A 20 -20.98 -33.40 -50.14
N LYS A 21 -20.93 -34.68 -50.57
CA LYS A 21 -19.92 -35.65 -50.09
C LYS A 21 -18.49 -35.18 -50.38
N ASN A 22 -18.22 -34.67 -51.58
CA ASN A 22 -16.89 -34.17 -51.96
C ASN A 22 -16.52 -32.88 -51.19
N LYS A 23 -17.46 -31.95 -50.99
CA LYS A 23 -17.24 -30.75 -50.17
C LYS A 23 -16.95 -31.10 -48.72
N LYS A 24 -17.68 -32.07 -48.16
CA LYS A 24 -17.46 -32.56 -46.80
C LYS A 24 -16.07 -33.23 -46.66
N GLN A 25 -15.69 -34.09 -47.60
CA GLN A 25 -14.36 -34.71 -47.61
C GLN A 25 -13.22 -33.68 -47.70
N GLU A 26 -13.38 -32.64 -48.53
CA GLU A 26 -12.38 -31.57 -48.64
C GLU A 26 -12.31 -30.71 -47.36
N GLN A 27 -13.43 -30.50 -46.67
CA GLN A 27 -13.47 -29.84 -45.38
C GLN A 27 -12.78 -30.68 -44.30
N ASP A 28 -13.14 -31.97 -44.20
CA ASP A 28 -12.56 -32.92 -43.25
C ASP A 28 -11.04 -33.00 -43.42
N ARG A 29 -10.55 -32.99 -44.67
CA ARG A 29 -9.11 -32.96 -44.99
C ARG A 29 -8.41 -31.70 -44.47
N LYS A 30 -9.02 -30.52 -44.61
CA LYS A 30 -8.44 -29.26 -44.10
C LYS A 30 -8.41 -29.23 -42.58
N ASP A 31 -9.47 -29.76 -41.96
CA ASP A 31 -9.62 -29.81 -40.51
C ASP A 31 -8.62 -30.78 -39.88
N GLU A 32 -8.42 -31.95 -40.49
CA GLU A 32 -7.39 -32.92 -40.10
C GLU A 32 -5.98 -32.35 -40.26
N GLN A 33 -5.72 -31.63 -41.36
CA GLN A 33 -4.45 -30.93 -41.55
C GLN A 33 -4.21 -29.86 -40.48
N LEU A 34 -5.24 -29.09 -40.14
CA LEU A 34 -5.17 -28.06 -39.10
C LEU A 34 -4.88 -28.70 -37.74
N TYR A 35 -5.59 -29.78 -37.41
CA TYR A 35 -5.41 -30.55 -36.18
C TYR A 35 -3.97 -31.03 -36.05
N GLY A 36 -3.47 -31.78 -37.03
CA GLY A 36 -2.14 -32.39 -36.98
C GLY A 36 -0.99 -31.38 -37.01
N ILE A 37 -1.18 -30.19 -37.59
CA ILE A 37 -0.16 -29.13 -37.57
C ILE A 37 -0.05 -28.49 -36.19
N ILE A 38 -1.18 -28.23 -35.54
CA ILE A 38 -1.20 -27.63 -34.20
C ILE A 38 -0.71 -28.65 -33.18
N GLU A 39 -1.22 -29.89 -33.24
CA GLU A 39 -0.84 -30.96 -32.31
C GLU A 39 0.68 -31.20 -32.31
N ARG A 40 1.30 -31.35 -33.49
CA ARG A 40 2.76 -31.53 -33.60
C ARG A 40 3.55 -30.35 -33.03
N LYS A 41 3.05 -29.12 -33.19
CA LYS A 41 3.70 -27.94 -32.61
C LYS A 41 3.59 -27.95 -31.09
N VAL A 42 2.42 -28.28 -30.56
CA VAL A 42 2.14 -28.30 -29.12
C VAL A 42 2.90 -29.43 -28.42
N LYS A 43 2.94 -30.63 -29.00
CA LYS A 43 3.56 -31.82 -28.40
C LYS A 43 5.09 -31.92 -28.56
N LYS A 44 5.75 -30.90 -29.14
CA LYS A 44 7.22 -30.91 -29.27
C LYS A 44 7.90 -30.86 -27.88
N GLU A 45 8.91 -31.70 -27.66
CA GLU A 45 9.47 -31.97 -26.31
C GLU A 45 10.14 -30.75 -25.64
N GLU A 46 10.75 -29.86 -26.42
CA GLU A 46 11.52 -28.69 -25.97
C GLU A 46 10.77 -27.35 -26.13
N HIS A 47 9.76 -27.10 -25.31
CA HIS A 47 9.24 -25.75 -25.14
C HIS A 47 9.70 -25.18 -23.80
N LYS A 48 10.61 -24.19 -23.80
CA LYS A 48 11.01 -23.42 -22.60
C LYS A 48 9.88 -22.52 -22.04
N ARG A 49 8.61 -22.86 -22.29
CA ARG A 49 7.42 -22.02 -22.07
C ARG A 49 7.44 -20.68 -22.82
N GLU A 50 8.18 -20.61 -23.92
CA GLU A 50 8.24 -19.44 -24.77
C GLU A 50 7.06 -19.43 -25.75
N LYS A 51 6.43 -18.27 -25.93
CA LYS A 51 5.36 -18.07 -26.92
C LYS A 51 5.93 -18.22 -28.35
N PRO A 52 5.18 -18.81 -29.31
CA PRO A 52 5.61 -18.86 -30.71
C PRO A 52 5.95 -17.46 -31.23
N ARG A 53 7.06 -17.33 -31.96
CA ARG A 53 7.45 -16.04 -32.57
C ARG A 53 6.44 -15.64 -33.66
N GLY A 54 6.26 -14.33 -33.89
CA GLY A 54 5.28 -13.85 -34.87
C GLY A 54 5.49 -14.33 -36.33
N GLN A 55 6.69 -14.84 -36.67
CA GLN A 55 7.00 -15.41 -37.99
C GLN A 55 6.98 -16.95 -38.02
N ASP A 56 6.50 -17.61 -36.97
CA ASP A 56 6.49 -19.07 -36.84
C ASP A 56 5.79 -19.77 -38.02
N GLY A 57 6.48 -20.77 -38.60
CA GLY A 57 6.00 -21.49 -39.78
C GLY A 57 4.68 -22.25 -39.53
N THR A 58 4.43 -22.70 -38.29
CA THR A 58 3.17 -23.35 -37.90
C THR A 58 2.03 -22.34 -37.94
N LEU A 59 2.21 -21.15 -37.34
CA LEU A 59 1.18 -20.10 -37.35
C LEU A 59 0.83 -19.65 -38.77
N LYS A 60 1.83 -19.55 -39.66
CA LYS A 60 1.60 -19.25 -41.09
C LYS A 60 0.76 -20.33 -41.77
N LYS A 61 0.97 -21.60 -41.44
CA LYS A 61 0.17 -22.72 -42.00
C LYS A 61 -1.25 -22.74 -41.44
N CYS A 62 -1.44 -22.56 -40.14
CA CYS A 62 -2.77 -22.44 -39.54
C CYS A 62 -3.56 -21.29 -40.17
N LYS A 63 -2.93 -20.13 -40.33
CA LYS A 63 -3.53 -18.97 -41.01
C LYS A 63 -4.00 -19.31 -42.43
N ARG A 64 -3.18 -20.00 -43.24
CA ARG A 64 -3.56 -20.43 -44.60
C ARG A 64 -4.73 -21.41 -44.62
N LEU A 65 -4.87 -22.25 -43.59
CA LEU A 65 -5.99 -23.19 -43.48
C LEU A 65 -7.28 -22.48 -43.10
N PHE A 66 -7.22 -21.50 -42.17
CA PHE A 66 -8.35 -20.62 -41.89
C PHE A 66 -8.71 -19.69 -43.05
N GLU A 67 -7.76 -19.30 -43.90
CA GLU A 67 -8.03 -18.62 -45.19
C GLU A 67 -8.78 -19.52 -46.18
N LYS A 68 -8.75 -20.85 -45.99
CA LYS A 68 -9.48 -21.85 -46.80
C LYS A 68 -10.73 -22.39 -46.08
N ASP A 69 -11.22 -21.66 -45.08
CA ASP A 69 -12.38 -21.97 -44.25
C ASP A 69 -12.28 -23.29 -43.45
N ALA A 70 -11.08 -23.64 -42.97
CA ALA A 70 -10.94 -24.71 -41.97
C ALA A 70 -11.78 -24.41 -40.71
N SER A 71 -12.41 -25.44 -40.14
CA SER A 71 -13.35 -25.31 -39.04
C SER A 71 -12.66 -24.88 -37.74
N PRO A 72 -13.14 -23.84 -37.07
CA PRO A 72 -12.65 -23.45 -35.74
C PRO A 72 -12.86 -24.51 -34.66
N GLU A 73 -13.78 -25.46 -34.86
CA GLU A 73 -14.04 -26.60 -33.95
C GLU A 73 -12.84 -27.53 -33.80
N VAL A 74 -11.87 -27.47 -34.72
CA VAL A 74 -10.61 -28.19 -34.59
C VAL A 74 -9.87 -27.77 -33.31
N LEU A 75 -9.99 -26.50 -32.90
CA LEU A 75 -9.31 -25.98 -31.71
C LEU A 75 -9.87 -26.58 -30.42
N THR A 76 -11.19 -26.78 -30.35
CA THR A 76 -11.86 -27.39 -29.19
C THR A 76 -11.62 -28.89 -29.15
N LYS A 77 -11.72 -29.59 -30.29
CA LYS A 77 -11.36 -31.02 -30.38
C LYS A 77 -9.92 -31.31 -29.93
N LEU A 78 -8.99 -30.42 -30.30
CA LEU A 78 -7.59 -30.57 -29.87
C LEU A 78 -7.41 -30.26 -28.37
N GLU A 79 -8.18 -29.32 -27.82
CA GLU A 79 -8.19 -29.04 -26.38
C GLU A 79 -8.58 -30.27 -25.57
N GLU A 80 -9.64 -30.96 -25.98
CA GLU A 80 -10.15 -32.18 -25.34
C GLU A 80 -9.08 -33.28 -25.34
N SER A 81 -8.41 -33.51 -26.47
CA SER A 81 -7.33 -34.50 -26.61
C SER A 81 -6.12 -34.19 -25.72
N LEU A 82 -5.87 -32.91 -25.42
CA LEU A 82 -4.72 -32.48 -24.64
C LEU A 82 -4.98 -32.43 -23.13
N ARG A 83 -6.25 -32.43 -22.68
CA ARG A 83 -6.67 -32.15 -21.29
C ARG A 83 -5.96 -33.02 -20.24
N GLU A 84 -5.74 -34.30 -20.55
CA GLU A 84 -5.05 -35.27 -19.68
C GLU A 84 -3.51 -35.12 -19.68
N GLN A 85 -2.96 -34.37 -20.65
CA GLN A 85 -1.52 -34.16 -20.82
C GLN A 85 -1.13 -32.76 -20.35
N GLU A 86 -1.07 -32.55 -19.04
CA GLU A 86 -0.88 -31.26 -18.36
C GLU A 86 0.19 -30.36 -19.00
N LYS A 87 1.37 -30.91 -19.32
CA LYS A 87 2.47 -30.15 -19.96
C LYS A 87 2.04 -29.50 -21.28
N TYR A 88 1.38 -30.27 -22.15
CA TYR A 88 0.99 -29.86 -23.49
C TYR A 88 -0.27 -29.00 -23.47
N TYR A 89 -1.24 -29.37 -22.64
CA TYR A 89 -2.44 -28.57 -22.41
C TYR A 89 -2.11 -27.15 -21.96
N ARG A 90 -1.21 -27.02 -20.97
CA ARG A 90 -0.79 -25.72 -20.46
C ARG A 90 -0.11 -24.87 -21.54
N TYR A 91 0.78 -25.46 -22.35
CA TYR A 91 1.42 -24.75 -23.45
C TYR A 91 0.41 -24.33 -24.53
N TYR A 92 -0.53 -25.20 -24.87
CA TYR A 92 -1.58 -24.92 -25.85
C TYR A 92 -2.40 -23.68 -25.45
N VAL A 93 -2.91 -23.67 -24.21
CA VAL A 93 -3.78 -22.59 -23.70
C VAL A 93 -3.01 -21.31 -23.42
N GLN A 94 -1.88 -21.36 -22.69
CA GLN A 94 -1.18 -20.15 -22.23
C GLN A 94 -0.23 -19.55 -23.28
N CYS A 95 0.30 -20.36 -24.20
CA CYS A 95 1.36 -19.94 -25.12
C CYS A 95 0.91 -19.92 -26.59
N PHE A 96 0.24 -20.96 -27.07
CA PHE A 96 -0.06 -21.10 -28.50
C PHE A 96 -1.33 -20.33 -28.93
N LEU A 97 -2.48 -20.57 -28.27
CA LEU A 97 -3.76 -19.96 -28.63
C LEU A 97 -3.74 -18.42 -28.64
N PRO A 98 -3.13 -17.72 -27.66
CA PRO A 98 -3.12 -16.26 -27.64
C PRO A 98 -2.33 -15.64 -28.81
N VAL A 99 -1.33 -16.36 -29.34
CA VAL A 99 -0.55 -15.90 -30.50
C VAL A 99 -1.28 -16.22 -31.79
N LEU A 100 -1.96 -17.37 -31.86
CA LEU A 100 -2.81 -17.74 -32.99
C LEU A 100 -3.98 -16.76 -33.17
N ASP A 101 -4.65 -16.39 -32.07
CA ASP A 101 -5.76 -15.42 -32.05
C ASP A 101 -5.32 -14.09 -32.67
N LYS A 102 -4.22 -13.51 -32.16
CA LYS A 102 -3.64 -12.27 -32.71
C LYS A 102 -3.21 -12.41 -34.18
N ALA A 103 -2.71 -13.57 -34.59
CA ALA A 103 -2.28 -13.80 -35.97
C ALA A 103 -3.47 -13.86 -36.95
N ILE A 104 -4.59 -14.41 -36.51
CA ILE A 104 -5.85 -14.52 -37.28
C ILE A 104 -6.57 -13.17 -37.31
N GLU A 105 -6.67 -12.46 -36.18
CA GLU A 105 -7.26 -11.13 -36.07
C GLU A 105 -6.60 -10.14 -37.05
N ARG A 106 -5.26 -10.17 -37.11
CA ARG A 106 -4.45 -9.33 -38.01
C ARG A 106 -4.53 -9.74 -39.49
N SER A 107 -5.12 -10.88 -39.84
CA SER A 107 -5.24 -11.32 -41.24
C SER A 107 -6.26 -10.49 -42.01
N LYS A 108 -5.88 -9.94 -43.16
CA LYS A 108 -6.83 -9.28 -44.07
C LYS A 108 -7.57 -10.27 -45.00
N LYS A 109 -7.09 -11.53 -45.09
CA LYS A 109 -7.60 -12.55 -46.02
C LYS A 109 -8.63 -13.51 -45.40
N ILE A 110 -8.74 -13.56 -44.08
CA ILE A 110 -9.72 -14.40 -43.37
C ILE A 110 -11.01 -13.61 -43.21
N SER A 111 -12.16 -14.25 -43.46
CA SER A 111 -13.49 -13.65 -43.29
C SER A 111 -13.73 -13.22 -41.83
N ASN A 112 -14.54 -12.18 -41.63
CA ASN A 112 -14.86 -11.72 -40.27
C ASN A 112 -15.64 -12.78 -39.47
N GLU A 113 -16.47 -13.57 -40.15
CA GLU A 113 -17.21 -14.68 -39.54
C GLU A 113 -16.26 -15.76 -38.98
N THR A 114 -15.29 -16.20 -39.79
CA THR A 114 -14.29 -17.19 -39.33
C THR A 114 -13.44 -16.63 -38.18
N LYS A 115 -13.10 -15.34 -38.20
CA LYS A 115 -12.38 -14.69 -37.08
C LYS A 115 -13.17 -14.72 -35.78
N GLU A 116 -14.45 -14.35 -35.82
CA GLU A 116 -15.29 -14.36 -34.62
C GLU A 116 -15.50 -15.78 -34.10
N ARG A 117 -15.72 -16.77 -34.99
CA ARG A 117 -15.84 -18.17 -34.59
C ARG A 117 -14.56 -18.72 -33.96
N VAL A 118 -13.38 -18.36 -34.48
CA VAL A 118 -12.09 -18.72 -33.86
C VAL A 118 -11.93 -18.06 -32.50
N LYS A 119 -12.23 -16.77 -32.39
CA LYS A 119 -12.15 -16.02 -31.14
C LYS A 119 -13.09 -16.60 -30.08
N GLN A 120 -14.30 -17.00 -30.48
CA GLN A 120 -15.26 -17.67 -29.62
C GLN A 120 -14.74 -19.02 -29.13
N ALA A 121 -14.24 -19.87 -30.03
CA ALA A 121 -13.65 -21.16 -29.67
C ALA A 121 -12.47 -21.00 -28.70
N ILE A 122 -11.56 -20.05 -28.95
CA ILE A 122 -10.43 -19.76 -28.05
C ILE A 122 -10.91 -19.24 -26.70
N SER A 123 -11.92 -18.37 -26.68
CA SER A 123 -12.50 -17.84 -25.44
C SER A 123 -13.13 -18.95 -24.59
N GLU A 124 -13.84 -19.89 -25.22
CA GLU A 124 -14.46 -21.03 -24.54
C GLU A 124 -13.43 -21.97 -23.94
N ILE A 125 -12.40 -22.34 -24.72
CA ILE A 125 -11.25 -23.13 -24.24
C ILE A 125 -10.56 -22.44 -23.06
N THR A 126 -10.32 -21.14 -23.19
CA THR A 126 -9.62 -20.35 -22.17
C THR A 126 -10.45 -20.22 -20.89
N TYR A 127 -11.77 -20.06 -21.02
CA TYR A 127 -12.70 -19.96 -19.89
C TYR A 127 -12.80 -21.26 -19.11
N ASN A 128 -12.80 -22.40 -19.79
CA ASN A 128 -12.91 -23.74 -19.18
C ASN A 128 -11.56 -24.30 -18.68
N SER A 129 -10.46 -23.56 -18.83
CA SER A 129 -9.12 -24.02 -18.47
C SER A 129 -8.76 -23.71 -17.01
N LYS A 130 -8.36 -24.74 -16.24
CA LYS A 130 -7.83 -24.59 -14.85
C LYS A 130 -6.51 -23.80 -14.75
N TYR A 131 -5.84 -23.55 -15.88
CA TYR A 131 -4.59 -22.78 -15.94
C TYR A 131 -4.80 -21.31 -16.27
N CYS A 132 -6.04 -20.89 -16.49
CA CYS A 132 -6.41 -19.50 -16.67
C CYS A 132 -7.03 -19.01 -15.35
N ASN A 133 -6.20 -18.45 -14.46
CA ASN A 133 -6.72 -17.77 -13.29
C ASN A 133 -7.62 -16.61 -13.74
N GLN A 134 -8.73 -16.38 -13.03
CA GLN A 134 -9.56 -15.15 -13.15
C GLN A 134 -8.78 -13.84 -12.87
N ASN A 135 -7.45 -13.91 -12.67
CA ASN A 135 -6.53 -12.78 -12.52
C ASN A 135 -5.67 -12.49 -13.76
N ASP A 136 -5.68 -13.33 -14.81
CA ASP A 136 -4.87 -13.11 -16.03
C ASP A 136 -5.60 -12.37 -17.16
N ARG A 137 -6.87 -11.97 -16.96
CA ARG A 137 -7.59 -11.06 -17.88
C ARG A 137 -7.07 -9.62 -17.87
N ARG A 138 -5.94 -9.33 -17.21
CA ARG A 138 -5.31 -8.00 -17.21
C ARG A 138 -3.80 -8.01 -17.50
N ASP A 139 -3.29 -9.02 -18.22
CA ASP A 139 -1.87 -9.06 -18.59
C ASP A 139 -1.60 -9.33 -20.07
N SER A 140 -2.40 -8.73 -20.96
CA SER A 140 -2.04 -8.55 -22.37
C SER A 140 -1.38 -7.19 -22.66
N GLY A 141 -1.08 -6.43 -21.61
CA GLY A 141 -0.39 -5.15 -21.65
C GLY A 141 1.13 -5.24 -21.46
N ILE A 142 1.77 -6.31 -21.95
CA ILE A 142 3.22 -6.23 -22.15
C ILE A 142 3.45 -5.33 -23.35
N GLU A 143 3.87 -4.10 -23.08
CA GLU A 143 4.57 -3.24 -24.01
C GLU A 143 5.78 -4.00 -24.57
N SER A 144 5.65 -4.54 -25.79
CA SER A 144 6.81 -4.90 -26.58
C SER A 144 7.14 -3.71 -27.47
N ASP A 145 8.11 -2.92 -27.01
CA ASP A 145 8.91 -2.02 -27.82
C ASP A 145 9.52 -2.78 -29.00
N TYR A 146 8.99 -2.53 -30.20
CA TYR A 146 9.78 -2.48 -31.41
C TYR A 146 9.19 -1.37 -32.28
N SER A 147 9.91 -0.24 -32.32
CA SER A 147 9.82 0.69 -33.44
C SER A 147 10.12 -0.08 -34.71
N SER A 148 9.18 -0.08 -35.64
CA SER A 148 9.51 -0.05 -37.06
C SER A 148 8.95 1.25 -37.61
N ASP A 149 9.85 2.20 -37.87
CA ASP A 149 9.64 3.18 -38.92
C ASP A 149 9.49 2.40 -40.23
N ALA A 150 8.28 2.40 -40.75
CA ALA A 150 7.99 2.18 -42.15
C ALA A 150 6.65 2.87 -42.38
N GLY A 151 6.67 3.91 -43.21
CA GLY A 151 5.46 4.50 -43.74
C GLY A 151 4.65 3.44 -44.46
N ASP A 152 3.34 3.62 -44.49
CA ASP A 152 2.48 3.12 -45.55
C ASP A 152 1.11 3.80 -45.41
N ASP A 153 0.88 4.72 -46.34
CA ASP A 153 -0.42 5.24 -46.72
C ASP A 153 -1.28 4.13 -47.30
N TYR A 154 -2.32 3.65 -46.62
CA TYR A 154 -3.44 3.04 -47.33
C TYR A 154 -4.80 3.33 -46.68
N GLU A 155 -5.60 3.97 -47.52
CA GLU A 155 -6.99 4.37 -47.43
C GLU A 155 -7.91 3.16 -47.19
N LYS A 156 -8.90 3.31 -46.30
CA LYS A 156 -9.97 2.32 -46.14
C LYS A 156 -11.20 2.85 -46.88
N HIS A 157 -11.42 2.36 -48.11
CA HIS A 157 -12.70 2.48 -48.78
C HIS A 157 -13.77 1.74 -47.97
N SER A 158 -14.82 2.46 -47.58
CA SER A 158 -16.06 1.88 -47.07
C SER A 158 -17.01 1.78 -48.25
N ILE A 159 -17.38 0.55 -48.63
CA ILE A 159 -18.50 0.28 -49.53
C ILE A 159 -19.76 0.21 -48.66
N SER A 160 -20.73 1.04 -49.02
CA SER A 160 -22.11 1.11 -48.55
C SER A 160 -22.87 -0.19 -48.80
N ASN A 161 -23.73 -0.58 -47.85
CA ASN A 161 -24.83 -1.53 -48.10
C ASN A 161 -26.13 -0.70 -48.24
N PRO A 162 -26.95 -0.89 -49.29
CA PRO A 162 -28.21 -0.18 -49.46
C PRO A 162 -29.33 -0.88 -48.68
N ASN A 163 -30.43 -0.16 -48.48
CA ASN A 163 -31.71 -0.57 -47.90
C ASN A 163 -31.94 -0.19 -46.42
N THR A 164 -32.32 1.07 -46.24
CA THR A 164 -33.57 1.38 -45.54
C THR A 164 -34.18 2.61 -46.22
N ALA A 165 -35.33 2.41 -46.84
CA ALA A 165 -36.10 3.45 -47.48
C ALA A 165 -36.94 4.22 -46.45
N ASN A 166 -37.04 5.52 -46.71
CA ASN A 166 -38.07 6.48 -46.31
C ASN A 166 -38.24 6.77 -44.81
N GLU A 167 -37.89 7.99 -44.43
CA GLU A 167 -38.90 9.01 -44.13
C GLU A 167 -38.26 10.42 -44.21
N ASP A 168 -39.06 11.33 -44.75
CA ASP A 168 -39.03 12.80 -44.61
C ASP A 168 -38.06 13.65 -45.45
N GLN A 169 -38.58 14.09 -46.60
CA GLN A 169 -38.38 15.45 -47.08
C GLN A 169 -39.20 16.41 -46.20
N GLU A 170 -38.55 17.29 -45.45
CA GLU A 170 -39.02 18.67 -45.32
C GLU A 170 -37.89 19.59 -44.83
N VAL A 171 -37.72 20.67 -45.60
CA VAL A 171 -37.27 22.02 -45.25
C VAL A 171 -36.43 22.16 -43.98
N GLU A 172 -35.15 22.51 -44.14
CA GLU A 172 -34.55 23.69 -43.49
C GLU A 172 -33.06 23.79 -43.84
N LYS A 173 -32.61 24.99 -44.24
CA LYS A 173 -31.19 25.37 -44.37
C LYS A 173 -30.41 25.34 -43.03
N SER A 174 -30.99 24.78 -41.95
CA SER A 174 -30.40 24.59 -40.62
C SER A 174 -29.76 23.20 -40.46
N ASN A 175 -30.12 22.20 -41.28
CA ASN A 175 -29.77 20.78 -41.06
C ASN A 175 -28.42 20.30 -41.64
N GLU A 176 -27.77 21.06 -42.53
CA GLU A 176 -26.44 20.71 -43.05
C GLU A 176 -25.34 20.85 -41.98
N ILE A 177 -25.49 21.81 -41.06
CA ILE A 177 -24.51 22.09 -39.99
C ILE A 177 -24.57 21.00 -38.90
N THR A 178 -25.77 20.50 -38.56
CA THR A 178 -25.98 19.40 -37.60
C THR A 178 -25.40 18.08 -38.10
N ASN A 179 -25.49 17.80 -39.41
CA ASN A 179 -24.93 16.59 -40.00
C ASN A 179 -23.38 16.62 -39.98
N SER A 180 -22.76 17.76 -40.28
CA SER A 180 -21.29 17.88 -40.28
C SER A 180 -20.70 17.71 -38.87
N ASN A 181 -21.34 18.27 -37.84
CA ASN A 181 -20.95 18.09 -36.44
C ASN A 181 -21.06 16.63 -35.99
N ALA A 182 -22.15 15.95 -36.34
CA ALA A 182 -22.34 14.52 -36.06
C ALA A 182 -21.27 13.65 -36.77
N LEU A 183 -20.92 13.98 -38.01
CA LEU A 183 -19.86 13.32 -38.77
C LEU A 183 -18.48 13.52 -38.14
N LEU A 184 -18.18 14.73 -37.64
CA LEU A 184 -16.94 15.03 -36.92
C LEU A 184 -16.83 14.21 -35.63
N LEU A 185 -17.87 14.22 -34.79
CA LEU A 185 -17.93 13.43 -33.56
C LEU A 185 -17.78 11.93 -33.84
N LYS A 186 -18.44 11.43 -34.89
CA LYS A 186 -18.32 10.04 -35.35
C LYS A 186 -16.91 9.71 -35.84
N ALA A 187 -16.23 10.63 -36.52
CA ALA A 187 -14.86 10.46 -36.95
C ALA A 187 -13.89 10.33 -35.77
N ILE A 188 -14.09 11.13 -34.71
CA ILE A 188 -13.32 11.03 -33.46
C ILE A 188 -13.59 9.67 -32.80
N LYS A 189 -14.85 9.30 -32.56
CA LYS A 189 -15.22 8.02 -31.93
C LYS A 189 -14.62 6.81 -32.66
N ASN A 190 -14.55 6.88 -33.99
CA ASN A 190 -13.97 5.82 -34.83
C ASN A 190 -12.44 5.90 -35.00
N GLY A 191 -11.77 6.91 -34.42
CA GLY A 191 -10.33 7.13 -34.55
C GLY A 191 -9.86 7.42 -35.98
N ASN A 192 -10.74 7.92 -36.85
CA ASN A 192 -10.42 8.20 -38.26
C ASN A 192 -9.88 9.63 -38.43
N ASN A 193 -8.55 9.76 -38.40
CA ASN A 193 -7.85 11.03 -38.49
C ASN A 193 -8.05 11.77 -39.82
N ARG A 194 -8.13 11.05 -40.95
CA ARG A 194 -8.36 11.68 -42.28
C ARG A 194 -9.74 12.32 -42.35
N LYS A 195 -10.78 11.60 -41.91
CA LYS A 195 -12.15 12.15 -41.85
C LYS A 195 -12.24 13.27 -40.83
N PHE A 196 -11.60 13.12 -39.68
CA PHE A 196 -11.55 14.18 -38.66
C PHE A 196 -10.94 15.46 -39.23
N GLU A 197 -9.76 15.39 -39.87
CA GLU A 197 -9.13 16.56 -40.47
C GLU A 197 -9.99 17.20 -41.57
N LYS A 198 -10.64 16.37 -42.41
CA LYS A 198 -11.55 16.86 -43.45
C LYS A 198 -12.71 17.66 -42.84
N TYR A 199 -13.49 17.03 -41.96
CA TYR A 199 -14.68 17.66 -41.37
C TYR A 199 -14.34 18.84 -40.46
N LEU A 200 -13.14 18.84 -39.87
CA LEU A 200 -12.66 19.94 -39.04
C LEU A 200 -12.41 21.22 -39.86
N LYS A 201 -11.98 21.11 -41.12
CA LYS A 201 -11.79 22.27 -42.02
C LYS A 201 -13.10 22.96 -42.37
N ASP A 202 -14.18 22.18 -42.41
CA ASP A 202 -15.52 22.65 -42.78
C ASP A 202 -16.31 23.20 -41.57
N CYS A 203 -15.75 23.14 -40.35
CA CYS A 203 -16.39 23.64 -39.13
C CYS A 203 -16.11 25.13 -38.89
N THR A 204 -17.16 25.92 -38.71
CA THR A 204 -17.08 27.36 -38.43
C THR A 204 -17.07 27.70 -36.93
N ASP A 205 -17.77 26.92 -36.10
CA ASP A 205 -17.77 27.06 -34.63
C ASP A 205 -17.56 25.71 -33.96
N ILE A 206 -16.32 25.44 -33.59
CA ILE A 206 -15.92 24.18 -32.97
C ILE A 206 -16.29 24.11 -31.48
N SER A 207 -16.52 25.26 -30.85
CA SER A 207 -16.69 25.39 -29.41
C SER A 207 -18.07 24.92 -28.94
N SER A 208 -19.08 25.08 -29.80
CA SER A 208 -20.45 24.60 -29.59
C SER A 208 -20.63 23.10 -29.83
N ILE A 209 -19.67 22.44 -30.48
CA ILE A 209 -19.74 21.00 -30.80
C ILE A 209 -19.52 20.16 -29.54
N LYS A 210 -20.60 19.54 -29.07
CA LYS A 210 -20.62 18.63 -27.92
C LYS A 210 -21.35 17.34 -28.27
N ASP A 211 -20.96 16.24 -27.63
CA ASP A 211 -21.75 15.00 -27.68
C ASP A 211 -23.00 15.08 -26.78
N GLU A 212 -23.83 14.03 -26.81
CA GLU A 212 -25.03 13.89 -25.97
C GLU A 212 -24.76 14.02 -24.46
N LYS A 213 -23.51 13.81 -24.03
CA LYS A 213 -23.08 13.91 -22.63
C LYS A 213 -22.46 15.28 -22.31
N GLY A 214 -22.45 16.21 -23.27
CA GLY A 214 -21.83 17.53 -23.13
C GLY A 214 -20.31 17.54 -23.32
N ASN A 215 -19.69 16.42 -23.74
CA ASN A 215 -18.26 16.34 -23.98
C ASN A 215 -17.90 17.07 -25.27
N ASN A 216 -16.99 18.03 -25.18
CA ASN A 216 -16.43 18.68 -26.37
C ASN A 216 -15.42 17.78 -27.11
N ILE A 217 -14.89 18.27 -28.22
CA ILE A 217 -13.94 17.53 -29.06
C ILE A 217 -12.68 17.09 -28.30
N LEU A 218 -12.12 17.90 -27.40
CA LEU A 218 -10.94 17.53 -26.62
C LEU A 218 -11.22 16.38 -25.64
N HIS A 219 -12.38 16.36 -24.99
CA HIS A 219 -12.81 15.26 -24.12
C HIS A 219 -12.87 13.92 -24.87
N LEU A 220 -13.37 13.97 -26.10
CA LEU A 220 -13.47 12.79 -26.95
C LEU A 220 -12.08 12.32 -27.43
N ILE A 221 -11.20 13.27 -27.78
CA ILE A 221 -9.81 12.97 -28.14
C ILE A 221 -9.06 12.29 -26.98
N VAL A 222 -9.31 12.71 -25.73
CA VAL A 222 -8.69 12.12 -24.54
C VAL A 222 -9.00 10.63 -24.40
N SER A 223 -10.22 10.23 -24.80
CA SER A 223 -10.70 8.85 -24.74
C SER A 223 -10.07 7.94 -25.80
N LEU A 224 -9.40 8.49 -26.81
CA LEU A 224 -8.71 7.72 -27.85
C LEU A 224 -7.48 6.99 -27.31
N GLU A 225 -7.11 5.90 -27.97
CA GLU A 225 -6.00 5.07 -27.54
C GLU A 225 -4.63 5.58 -27.99
N LYS A 226 -3.62 5.43 -27.12
CA LYS A 226 -2.18 5.49 -27.45
C LYS A 226 -1.77 6.72 -28.28
N LYS A 227 -1.27 6.52 -29.51
CA LYS A 227 -0.78 7.55 -30.42
C LYS A 227 -1.91 8.35 -31.08
N GLN A 228 -3.16 7.85 -31.09
CA GLN A 228 -4.28 8.53 -31.75
C GLN A 228 -4.59 9.86 -31.07
N LYS A 229 -4.67 9.91 -29.73
CA LYS A 229 -4.92 11.18 -29.02
C LYS A 229 -3.91 12.28 -29.37
N ARG A 230 -2.64 11.91 -29.57
CA ARG A 230 -1.58 12.84 -30.00
C ARG A 230 -1.75 13.31 -31.43
N LYS A 231 -2.07 12.40 -32.36
CA LYS A 231 -2.31 12.75 -33.77
C LYS A 231 -3.51 13.68 -33.90
N PHE A 232 -4.61 13.37 -33.24
CA PHE A 232 -5.82 14.18 -33.24
C PHE A 232 -5.60 15.55 -32.60
N LEU A 233 -4.92 15.61 -31.45
CA LEU A 233 -4.56 16.90 -30.84
C LEU A 233 -3.65 17.73 -31.76
N GLY A 234 -2.68 17.09 -32.42
CA GLY A 234 -1.79 17.76 -33.37
C GLY A 234 -2.52 18.34 -34.59
N ILE A 235 -3.55 17.65 -35.09
CA ILE A 235 -4.43 18.17 -36.15
C ILE A 235 -5.24 19.35 -35.61
N LEU A 236 -5.89 19.19 -34.46
CA LEU A 236 -6.74 20.21 -33.84
C LEU A 236 -5.98 21.53 -33.63
N ILE A 237 -4.77 21.47 -33.06
CA ILE A 237 -3.94 22.64 -32.78
C ILE A 237 -3.50 23.36 -34.06
N LYS A 238 -3.30 22.64 -35.16
CA LYS A 238 -2.89 23.23 -36.45
C LYS A 238 -4.04 23.92 -37.18
N THR A 239 -5.27 23.45 -36.97
CA THR A 239 -6.44 23.88 -37.75
C THR A 239 -7.26 24.94 -37.02
N VAL A 240 -7.33 24.89 -35.69
CA VAL A 240 -8.25 25.71 -34.88
C VAL A 240 -7.59 26.99 -34.37
N THR A 241 -8.36 28.07 -34.23
CA THR A 241 -7.86 29.32 -33.67
C THR A 241 -7.46 29.16 -32.20
N LYS A 242 -6.52 29.99 -31.73
CA LYS A 242 -6.09 29.97 -30.32
C LYS A 242 -7.25 30.26 -29.36
N LYS A 243 -8.22 31.09 -29.77
CA LYS A 243 -9.41 31.45 -28.97
C LYS A 243 -10.34 30.25 -28.79
N ASP A 244 -10.69 29.57 -29.87
CA ASP A 244 -11.62 28.44 -29.80
C ASP A 244 -10.98 27.25 -29.09
N LEU A 245 -9.67 27.04 -29.31
CA LEU A 245 -8.91 26.04 -28.57
C LEU A 245 -8.93 26.31 -27.06
N ALA A 246 -8.80 27.56 -26.63
CA ALA A 246 -8.87 27.92 -25.21
C ALA A 246 -10.26 27.64 -24.61
N GLN A 247 -11.35 27.88 -25.35
CA GLN A 247 -12.70 27.54 -24.91
C GLN A 247 -12.89 26.02 -24.75
N LEU A 248 -12.34 25.22 -25.68
CA LEU A 248 -12.37 23.76 -25.57
C LEU A 248 -11.56 23.24 -24.38
N ILE A 249 -10.45 23.90 -24.04
CA ILE A 249 -9.58 23.51 -22.91
C ILE A 249 -10.26 23.79 -21.56
N ASN A 250 -11.03 24.88 -21.45
CA ASN A 250 -11.53 25.38 -20.16
C ASN A 250 -13.02 25.10 -19.89
N SER A 251 -13.64 24.12 -20.55
CA SER A 251 -15.07 23.82 -20.34
C SER A 251 -15.39 23.24 -18.95
N GLU A 252 -16.55 23.58 -18.39
CA GLU A 252 -16.77 23.78 -16.93
C GLU A 252 -17.03 22.56 -16.03
N ASN A 253 -17.24 21.33 -16.51
CA ASN A 253 -17.53 20.19 -15.61
C ASN A 253 -16.28 19.44 -15.13
N GLN A 254 -15.43 19.08 -16.07
CA GLN A 254 -14.07 18.58 -15.87
C GLN A 254 -13.31 19.06 -17.08
N THR A 255 -12.08 19.50 -16.92
CA THR A 255 -11.31 19.94 -18.09
C THR A 255 -10.76 18.72 -18.82
N PRO A 256 -10.51 18.79 -20.14
CA PRO A 256 -9.87 17.69 -20.87
C PRO A 256 -8.54 17.27 -20.23
N LEU A 257 -7.85 18.21 -19.57
CA LEU A 257 -6.64 17.98 -18.82
C LEU A 257 -6.90 17.05 -17.61
N GLN A 258 -7.90 17.36 -16.78
CA GLN A 258 -8.29 16.53 -15.64
C GLN A 258 -8.80 15.15 -16.07
N VAL A 259 -9.63 15.09 -17.11
CA VAL A 259 -10.12 13.80 -17.65
C VAL A 259 -8.96 12.93 -18.13
N ALA A 260 -7.95 13.52 -18.78
CA ALA A 260 -6.77 12.79 -19.20
C ALA A 260 -5.95 12.26 -18.02
N LEU A 261 -5.81 13.05 -16.95
CA LEU A 261 -5.16 12.63 -15.71
C LEU A 261 -5.94 11.50 -15.03
N ILE A 262 -7.25 11.67 -14.81
CA ILE A 262 -8.12 10.66 -14.18
C ILE A 262 -8.04 9.35 -14.95
N ASN A 263 -8.17 9.39 -16.28
CA ASN A 263 -8.08 8.20 -17.13
C ASN A 263 -6.72 7.51 -17.01
N LYS A 264 -5.62 8.27 -16.87
CA LYS A 264 -4.28 7.69 -16.69
C LYS A 264 -4.13 7.04 -15.31
N ILE A 265 -4.59 7.72 -14.26
CA ILE A 265 -4.41 7.29 -12.88
C ILE A 265 -5.33 6.11 -12.51
N THR A 266 -6.55 6.06 -13.06
CA THR A 266 -7.55 5.05 -12.70
C THR A 266 -7.47 3.77 -13.54
N LYS A 267 -6.96 3.83 -14.77
CA LYS A 267 -6.99 2.71 -15.74
C LYS A 267 -5.90 1.66 -15.52
N GLU A 268 -4.74 2.04 -14.99
CA GLU A 268 -3.56 1.17 -14.91
C GLU A 268 -3.40 0.60 -13.48
N LYS A 269 -3.04 -0.69 -13.39
CA LYS A 269 -2.47 -1.25 -12.15
C LYS A 269 -1.03 -0.77 -12.10
N HIS A 270 -0.73 0.17 -11.20
CA HIS A 270 0.58 0.80 -11.08
C HIS A 270 1.59 -0.07 -10.32
N GLU A 271 1.76 -1.33 -10.75
CA GLU A 271 2.70 -2.27 -10.14
C GLU A 271 4.16 -1.94 -10.52
N SER A 272 4.38 -1.31 -11.68
CA SER A 272 5.64 -0.68 -12.08
C SER A 272 5.55 0.82 -11.84
N HIS A 273 6.43 1.34 -10.99
CA HIS A 273 6.46 2.73 -10.55
C HIS A 273 7.12 3.64 -11.62
N THR A 274 7.51 3.06 -12.77
CA THR A 274 8.33 3.71 -13.79
C THR A 274 7.43 4.26 -14.89
N ILE A 275 7.11 5.55 -14.79
CA ILE A 275 6.46 6.29 -15.88
C ILE A 275 7.48 6.47 -17.00
N GLN A 276 7.17 6.14 -18.25
CA GLN A 276 8.10 6.29 -19.38
C GLN A 276 8.22 7.74 -19.85
N ASP A 277 9.40 8.16 -20.34
CA ASP A 277 9.60 9.52 -20.88
C ASP A 277 8.82 9.78 -22.17
N ASN A 278 8.53 8.70 -22.91
CA ASN A 278 7.79 8.76 -24.17
C ASN A 278 6.27 8.68 -23.99
N ASP A 279 5.76 8.64 -22.74
CA ASP A 279 4.34 8.45 -22.39
C ASP A 279 3.43 9.42 -23.16
N ASN A 280 2.39 8.87 -23.80
CA ASN A 280 1.52 9.65 -24.67
C ASN A 280 0.65 10.64 -23.91
N THR A 281 0.29 10.34 -22.66
CA THR A 281 -0.49 11.23 -21.79
C THR A 281 0.38 12.38 -21.31
N LEU A 282 1.64 12.14 -20.91
CA LEU A 282 2.58 13.22 -20.60
C LEU A 282 2.73 14.19 -21.78
N LYS A 283 2.94 13.67 -23.00
CA LYS A 283 3.07 14.50 -24.21
C LYS A 283 1.79 15.25 -24.55
N PHE A 284 0.63 14.63 -24.33
CA PHE A 284 -0.67 15.25 -24.53
C PHE A 284 -0.88 16.44 -23.56
N LEU A 285 -0.64 16.23 -22.26
CA LEU A 285 -0.77 17.25 -21.23
C LEU A 285 0.23 18.41 -21.43
N THR A 286 1.49 18.07 -21.76
CA THR A 286 2.52 19.06 -22.13
C THR A 286 2.00 19.99 -23.22
N LYS A 287 1.36 19.42 -24.25
CA LYS A 287 0.86 20.20 -25.38
C LYS A 287 -0.34 21.08 -25.02
N LEU A 288 -1.22 20.62 -24.13
CA LEU A 288 -2.33 21.45 -23.63
C LEU A 288 -1.81 22.63 -22.79
N LEU A 289 -0.84 22.40 -21.91
CA LEU A 289 -0.20 23.47 -21.12
C LEU A 289 0.47 24.51 -22.02
N GLU A 290 1.17 24.09 -23.07
CA GLU A 290 1.75 25.00 -24.08
C GLU A 290 0.73 25.90 -24.78
N HIS A 291 -0.54 25.46 -24.86
CA HIS A 291 -1.60 26.15 -25.59
C HIS A 291 -2.60 26.86 -24.66
N GLY A 292 -2.24 27.04 -23.39
CA GLY A 292 -2.99 27.89 -22.45
C GLY A 292 -3.95 27.15 -21.53
N ALA A 293 -3.80 25.82 -21.38
CA ALA A 293 -4.46 25.12 -20.27
C ALA A 293 -3.95 25.65 -18.93
N SER A 294 -4.90 25.96 -18.02
CA SER A 294 -4.54 26.45 -16.70
C SER A 294 -3.82 25.37 -15.90
N HIS A 295 -2.75 25.76 -15.22
CA HIS A 295 -2.03 24.88 -14.30
C HIS A 295 -2.91 24.40 -13.14
N ASP A 296 -3.92 25.17 -12.73
CA ASP A 296 -4.85 24.78 -11.68
C ASP A 296 -5.65 23.52 -12.04
N GLN A 297 -5.78 23.23 -13.33
CA GLN A 297 -6.46 22.03 -13.83
C GLN A 297 -5.62 20.75 -13.65
N LEU A 298 -4.37 20.85 -13.20
CA LEU A 298 -3.56 19.68 -12.85
C LEU A 298 -4.04 19.01 -11.56
N GLU A 299 -4.76 19.75 -10.72
CA GLU A 299 -5.35 19.24 -9.50
C GLU A 299 -6.62 18.45 -9.81
N LEU A 300 -6.72 17.25 -9.24
CA LEU A 300 -7.92 16.45 -9.35
C LEU A 300 -9.01 16.97 -8.39
N PRO A 301 -10.29 16.86 -8.76
CA PRO A 301 -11.38 17.17 -7.84
C PRO A 301 -11.25 16.37 -6.54
N GLU A 302 -11.60 16.98 -5.40
CA GLU A 302 -11.44 16.37 -4.07
C GLU A 302 -12.12 14.99 -3.96
N GLU A 303 -13.30 14.84 -4.56
CA GLU A 303 -14.03 13.57 -4.62
C GLU A 303 -13.23 12.49 -5.37
N SER A 304 -12.48 12.87 -6.40
CA SER A 304 -11.62 11.95 -7.14
C SER A 304 -10.41 11.55 -6.29
N LEU A 305 -9.75 12.50 -5.62
CA LEU A 305 -8.61 12.25 -4.73
C LEU A 305 -8.96 11.26 -3.59
N LYS A 306 -10.12 11.45 -2.95
CA LYS A 306 -10.60 10.57 -1.85
C LYS A 306 -10.84 9.12 -2.29
N LYS A 307 -11.18 8.89 -3.57
CA LYS A 307 -11.44 7.56 -4.16
C LYS A 307 -10.15 6.85 -4.60
N LEU A 308 -9.02 7.54 -4.71
CA LEU A 308 -7.77 6.93 -5.14
C LEU A 308 -7.23 5.98 -4.06
N SER A 309 -6.80 4.80 -4.49
CA SER A 309 -6.03 3.87 -3.64
C SER A 309 -4.64 4.43 -3.33
N LYS A 310 -3.95 3.87 -2.32
CA LYS A 310 -2.57 4.25 -1.96
C LYS A 310 -1.64 4.29 -3.18
N GLY A 311 -1.64 3.24 -3.98
CA GLY A 311 -0.77 3.15 -5.17
C GLY A 311 -1.13 4.15 -6.26
N GLN A 312 -2.41 4.50 -6.41
CA GLN A 312 -2.86 5.51 -7.37
C GLN A 312 -2.47 6.92 -6.94
N ASN A 313 -2.56 7.24 -5.65
CA ASN A 313 -2.10 8.53 -5.11
C ASN A 313 -0.59 8.71 -5.28
N GLU A 314 0.19 7.66 -4.97
CA GLU A 314 1.64 7.67 -5.18
C GLU A 314 1.99 7.84 -6.66
N TYR A 315 1.30 7.10 -7.54
CA TYR A 315 1.48 7.22 -8.98
C TYR A 315 1.14 8.62 -9.49
N TYR A 316 0.02 9.21 -9.04
CA TYR A 316 -0.41 10.56 -9.41
C TYR A 316 0.67 11.59 -9.08
N CYS A 317 1.20 11.58 -7.86
CA CYS A 317 2.26 12.49 -7.44
C CYS A 317 3.54 12.31 -8.28
N LYS A 318 3.96 11.06 -8.53
CA LYS A 318 5.11 10.75 -9.40
C LYS A 318 4.89 11.22 -10.84
N PHE A 319 3.67 11.06 -11.36
CA PHE A 319 3.29 11.47 -12.70
C PHE A 319 3.35 12.99 -12.88
N LEU A 320 2.80 13.75 -11.93
CA LEU A 320 2.88 15.20 -11.94
C LEU A 320 4.32 15.71 -11.81
N LYS A 321 5.13 15.13 -10.91
CA LYS A 321 6.56 15.45 -10.79
C LYS A 321 7.31 15.21 -12.10
N LYS A 322 6.98 14.15 -12.82
CA LYS A 322 7.58 13.84 -14.12
C LYS A 322 7.11 14.81 -15.22
N LEU A 323 5.84 15.19 -15.21
CA LEU A 323 5.31 16.23 -16.10
C LEU A 323 6.04 17.57 -15.88
N ALA A 324 6.26 17.97 -14.63
CA ALA A 324 6.97 19.21 -14.32
C ALA A 324 8.43 19.21 -14.82
N LYS A 325 9.07 18.04 -14.89
CA LYS A 325 10.46 17.88 -15.36
C LYS A 325 10.59 17.71 -16.88
N LYS A 326 9.49 17.72 -17.65
CA LYS A 326 9.52 17.53 -19.10
C LYS A 326 10.38 18.61 -19.78
N ALA A 327 11.34 18.17 -20.59
CA ALA A 327 12.26 19.05 -21.32
C ALA A 327 11.56 19.85 -22.43
N GLU A 328 10.46 19.33 -22.98
CA GLU A 328 9.69 19.99 -24.03
C GLU A 328 8.93 21.24 -23.54
N LEU A 329 8.72 21.41 -22.22
CA LEU A 329 8.05 22.61 -21.68
C LEU A 329 8.92 23.86 -21.85
N LYS A 330 8.35 24.92 -22.42
CA LYS A 330 8.95 26.25 -22.39
C LYS A 330 9.27 26.66 -20.95
N GLN A 331 10.41 27.31 -20.73
CA GLN A 331 10.94 27.60 -19.39
C GLN A 331 9.91 28.31 -18.47
N GLU A 332 9.18 29.29 -18.97
CA GLU A 332 8.16 30.00 -18.19
C GLU A 332 7.02 29.06 -17.73
N ILE A 333 6.53 28.22 -18.64
CA ILE A 333 5.47 27.24 -18.36
C ILE A 333 5.99 26.21 -17.37
N LYS A 334 7.23 25.76 -17.54
CA LYS A 334 7.89 24.80 -16.67
C LYS A 334 7.95 25.29 -15.23
N ILE A 335 8.38 26.54 -14.99
CA ILE A 335 8.43 27.13 -13.64
C ILE A 335 7.03 27.16 -13.01
N LYS A 336 6.01 27.60 -13.76
CA LYS A 336 4.61 27.61 -13.29
C LYS A 336 4.11 26.19 -12.99
N THR A 337 4.43 25.22 -13.84
CA THR A 337 4.09 23.80 -13.63
C THR A 337 4.78 23.23 -12.41
N GLU A 338 6.08 23.48 -12.21
CA GLU A 338 6.83 23.02 -11.02
C GLU A 338 6.24 23.60 -9.74
N ALA A 339 5.94 24.90 -9.72
CA ALA A 339 5.32 25.56 -8.57
C ALA A 339 3.95 24.95 -8.24
N LYS A 340 3.06 24.82 -9.25
CA LYS A 340 1.74 24.25 -9.04
C LYS A 340 1.78 22.77 -8.67
N VAL A 341 2.67 21.99 -9.28
CA VAL A 341 2.84 20.57 -8.92
C VAL A 341 3.32 20.43 -7.47
N LYS A 342 4.19 21.31 -6.98
CA LYS A 342 4.60 21.32 -5.56
C LYS A 342 3.42 21.60 -4.63
N GLU A 343 2.57 22.56 -4.98
CA GLU A 343 1.32 22.86 -4.26
C GLU A 343 0.38 21.65 -4.23
N ILE A 344 0.11 21.04 -5.39
CA ILE A 344 -0.79 19.89 -5.53
C ILE A 344 -0.26 18.68 -4.74
N VAL A 345 1.04 18.40 -4.83
CA VAL A 345 1.65 17.30 -4.07
C VAL A 345 1.49 17.55 -2.57
N ALA A 346 1.76 18.77 -2.09
CA ALA A 346 1.56 19.13 -0.69
C ALA A 346 0.09 19.04 -0.25
N HIS A 347 -0.87 19.42 -1.11
CA HIS A 347 -2.30 19.22 -0.84
C HIS A 347 -2.62 17.71 -0.76
N THR A 348 -2.21 16.94 -1.76
CA THR A 348 -2.52 15.50 -1.89
C THR A 348 -2.01 14.66 -0.72
N VAL A 349 -0.78 14.90 -0.24
CA VAL A 349 -0.23 14.16 0.92
C VAL A 349 -0.94 14.49 2.24
N ASN A 350 -1.68 15.60 2.26
CA ASN A 350 -2.47 16.09 3.38
C ASN A 350 -3.98 15.83 3.23
N THR A 351 -4.42 15.17 2.15
CA THR A 351 -5.81 14.74 1.98
C THR A 351 -5.98 13.33 2.56
N PRO A 352 -6.97 13.10 3.46
CA PRO A 352 -7.24 11.76 3.95
C PRO A 352 -7.95 10.90 2.89
N ASN A 353 -7.75 9.59 2.96
CA ASN A 353 -8.52 8.66 2.14
C ASN A 353 -9.98 8.53 2.63
N SER A 354 -10.79 7.72 1.96
CA SER A 354 -12.18 7.43 2.34
C SER A 354 -12.38 6.92 3.78
N ASN A 355 -11.34 6.35 4.40
CA ASN A 355 -11.36 5.89 5.79
C ASN A 355 -10.89 6.95 6.79
N SER A 356 -10.73 8.21 6.37
CA SER A 356 -10.15 9.29 7.18
C SER A 356 -8.71 9.01 7.66
N ASP A 357 -7.98 8.16 6.93
CA ASP A 357 -6.56 7.88 7.18
C ASP A 357 -5.70 8.77 6.28
N TYR A 358 -4.80 9.54 6.90
CA TYR A 358 -3.79 10.31 6.18
C TYR A 358 -2.64 9.41 5.71
N PRO A 359 -2.03 9.67 4.53
CA PRO A 359 -0.88 8.92 4.03
C PRO A 359 0.25 8.77 5.07
N LEU A 360 0.53 9.85 5.81
CA LEU A 360 1.57 9.86 6.84
C LEU A 360 1.24 8.90 8.01
N HIS A 361 -0.03 8.84 8.44
CA HIS A 361 -0.47 7.91 9.48
C HIS A 361 -0.34 6.45 9.04
N LEU A 362 -0.66 6.17 7.77
CA LEU A 362 -0.51 4.83 7.19
C LEU A 362 0.97 4.40 7.12
N ALA A 363 1.88 5.31 6.77
CA ALA A 363 3.31 5.03 6.78
C ALA A 363 3.79 4.60 8.18
N ILE A 364 3.35 5.29 9.23
CA ILE A 364 3.66 4.93 10.62
C ILE A 364 3.06 3.57 11.00
N LYS A 365 1.76 3.34 10.73
CA LYS A 365 1.06 2.08 11.04
C LYS A 365 1.73 0.88 10.36
N ASN A 366 2.20 1.05 9.12
CA ASN A 366 2.86 0.02 8.33
C ASN A 366 4.38 -0.10 8.60
N ASN A 367 4.93 0.75 9.48
CA ASN A 367 6.36 0.86 9.74
C ASN A 367 7.20 1.12 8.47
N ASP A 368 6.65 1.90 7.53
CA ASP A 368 7.27 2.25 6.25
C ASP A 368 8.08 3.54 6.40
N LYS A 369 9.33 3.39 6.87
CA LYS A 369 10.22 4.50 7.20
C LYS A 369 10.59 5.34 5.99
N GLU A 370 10.78 4.73 4.82
CA GLU A 370 11.19 5.45 3.63
C GLU A 370 10.03 6.28 3.07
N LEU A 371 8.83 5.70 2.99
CA LEU A 371 7.63 6.46 2.64
C LEU A 371 7.37 7.60 3.64
N PHE A 372 7.58 7.37 4.94
CA PHE A 372 7.43 8.41 5.95
C PHE A 372 8.35 9.62 5.69
N LYS A 373 9.62 9.39 5.35
CA LYS A 373 10.55 10.47 5.00
C LYS A 373 10.14 11.18 3.72
N GLU A 374 9.75 10.44 2.69
CA GLU A 374 9.31 11.01 1.41
C GLU A 374 8.11 11.94 1.63
N LEU A 375 7.10 11.50 2.37
CA LEU A 375 5.93 12.30 2.70
C LEU A 375 6.28 13.58 3.48
N LEU A 376 7.22 13.52 4.44
CA LEU A 376 7.68 14.71 5.14
C LEU A 376 8.40 15.70 4.19
N GLN A 377 9.22 15.20 3.26
CA GLN A 377 9.86 16.04 2.23
C GLN A 377 8.84 16.68 1.29
N GLU A 378 7.71 16.02 1.06
CA GLU A 378 6.59 16.50 0.25
C GLU A 378 5.67 17.49 0.99
N GLY A 379 5.94 17.79 2.27
CA GLY A 379 5.16 18.75 3.05
C GLY A 379 3.98 18.15 3.81
N ALA A 380 4.01 16.84 4.10
CA ALA A 380 3.02 16.21 4.96
C ALA A 380 2.97 16.86 6.35
N ASN A 381 1.76 17.21 6.79
CA ASN A 381 1.50 17.90 8.03
C ASN A 381 1.28 16.89 9.16
N ILE A 382 2.23 16.86 10.10
CA ILE A 382 2.22 15.96 11.25
C ILE A 382 1.10 16.25 12.26
N SER A 383 0.49 17.44 12.20
CA SER A 383 -0.54 17.89 13.14
C SER A 383 -1.96 17.50 12.71
N LEU A 384 -2.15 16.87 11.55
CA LEU A 384 -3.49 16.51 11.05
C LEU A 384 -4.10 15.38 11.89
N GLU A 385 -5.38 15.51 12.19
CA GLU A 385 -6.12 14.61 13.07
C GLU A 385 -6.98 13.62 12.27
N GLY A 386 -6.75 12.32 12.45
CA GLY A 386 -7.53 11.25 11.82
C GLY A 386 -8.79 10.85 12.61
N ALA A 387 -9.34 9.66 12.31
CA ALA A 387 -10.63 9.17 12.84
C ALA A 387 -10.80 9.17 14.39
N ASN A 388 -9.72 9.17 15.16
CA ASN A 388 -9.74 9.21 16.64
C ASN A 388 -9.17 10.53 17.21
N LYS A 389 -9.15 11.60 16.42
CA LYS A 389 -8.34 12.81 16.68
C LYS A 389 -6.85 12.50 16.94
N ASN A 390 -6.38 11.35 16.50
CA ASN A 390 -4.98 10.99 16.58
C ASN A 390 -4.23 11.67 15.44
N ASN A 391 -3.18 12.41 15.78
CA ASN A 391 -2.19 12.92 14.83
C ASN A 391 -1.00 11.96 14.67
N ALA A 392 0.02 12.36 13.92
CA ALA A 392 1.20 11.53 13.66
C ALA A 392 1.92 11.10 14.94
N LEU A 393 2.06 11.99 15.94
CA LEU A 393 2.74 11.68 17.20
C LEU A 393 1.94 10.69 18.06
N HIS A 394 0.61 10.73 18.03
CA HIS A 394 -0.23 9.70 18.66
C HIS A 394 -0.01 8.33 18.02
N HIS A 395 0.07 8.26 16.69
CA HIS A 395 0.37 7.00 16.00
C HIS A 395 1.77 6.48 16.33
N ILE A 396 2.77 7.37 16.39
CA ILE A 396 4.13 7.02 16.80
C ILE A 396 4.16 6.51 18.25
N ALA A 397 3.39 7.13 19.15
CA ALA A 397 3.28 6.72 20.55
C ALA A 397 2.79 5.26 20.74
N LEU A 398 2.02 4.73 19.78
CA LEU A 398 1.53 3.35 19.79
C LEU A 398 2.57 2.32 19.31
N LEU A 399 3.66 2.76 18.67
CA LEU A 399 4.76 1.88 18.25
C LEU A 399 5.51 1.29 19.47
N LYS A 400 6.10 0.11 19.26
CA LYS A 400 6.86 -0.61 20.30
C LYS A 400 8.36 -0.31 20.21
N GLY A 401 9.01 -0.24 21.37
CA GLY A 401 10.48 -0.19 21.45
C GLY A 401 11.10 1.00 20.73
N GLU A 402 12.24 0.76 20.09
CA GLU A 402 13.04 1.77 19.40
C GLU A 402 12.34 2.42 18.20
N TYR A 403 11.34 1.77 17.57
CA TYR A 403 10.66 2.32 16.39
C TYR A 403 10.07 3.70 16.69
N LYS A 404 9.45 3.85 17.87
CA LYS A 404 8.89 5.12 18.31
C LYS A 404 9.93 6.26 18.32
N ILE A 405 11.11 5.98 18.87
CA ILE A 405 12.23 6.94 18.92
C ILE A 405 12.76 7.20 17.52
N LYS A 406 12.86 6.19 16.65
CA LYS A 406 13.31 6.35 15.27
C LYS A 406 12.43 7.33 14.49
N TYR A 407 11.10 7.21 14.58
CA TYR A 407 10.18 8.15 13.91
C TYR A 407 10.21 9.53 14.54
N LEU A 408 10.26 9.63 15.88
CA LEU A 408 10.35 10.93 16.54
C LEU A 408 11.63 11.68 16.15
N LYS A 409 12.79 10.99 16.15
CA LYS A 409 14.07 11.59 15.75
C LYS A 409 14.04 12.07 14.30
N LEU A 410 13.38 11.33 13.39
CA LEU A 410 13.16 11.84 12.04
C LEU A 410 12.37 13.15 12.04
N ILE A 411 11.24 13.23 12.76
CA ILE A 411 10.47 14.49 12.83
C ILE A 411 11.34 15.64 13.35
N LEU A 412 12.10 15.42 14.42
CA LEU A 412 12.99 16.44 14.99
C LEU A 412 14.11 16.83 14.01
N ASP A 413 14.68 15.89 13.27
CA ASP A 413 15.70 16.18 12.24
C ASP A 413 15.12 17.00 11.08
N PHE A 414 13.87 16.74 10.70
CA PHE A 414 13.16 17.49 9.65
C PHE A 414 12.73 18.88 10.12
N GLU A 415 12.41 19.04 11.40
CA GLU A 415 12.17 20.34 12.03
C GLU A 415 13.43 21.21 12.06
N LYS A 416 14.56 20.64 12.49
CA LYS A 416 15.88 21.33 12.47
C LYS A 416 16.31 21.76 11.06
N LYS A 417 15.86 21.05 10.03
CA LYS A 417 16.09 21.39 8.61
C LYS A 417 15.11 22.42 8.06
N GLY A 418 14.16 22.90 8.85
CA GLY A 418 13.12 23.85 8.44
C GLY A 418 12.04 23.26 7.53
N VAL A 419 11.98 21.93 7.37
CA VAL A 419 10.94 21.27 6.56
C VAL A 419 9.61 21.21 7.33
N ILE A 420 9.70 20.94 8.63
CA ILE A 420 8.57 21.01 9.56
C ILE A 420 8.75 22.32 10.35
N SER A 421 7.73 23.17 10.36
CA SER A 421 7.72 24.36 11.22
C SER A 421 7.56 23.96 12.69
N SER A 422 8.26 24.62 13.61
CA SER A 422 8.12 24.40 15.05
C SER A 422 6.67 24.56 15.54
N GLU A 423 5.90 25.46 14.93
CA GLU A 423 4.45 25.62 15.21
C GLU A 423 3.66 24.32 14.99
N LYS A 424 3.83 23.67 13.83
CA LYS A 424 3.21 22.37 13.53
C LYS A 424 3.67 21.26 14.49
N LEU A 425 4.93 21.30 14.91
CA LEU A 425 5.45 20.36 15.90
C LEU A 425 4.79 20.58 17.26
N HIS A 426 4.78 21.81 17.79
CA HIS A 426 4.15 22.14 19.07
C HIS A 426 2.65 21.80 19.04
N LYS A 427 1.94 22.17 17.97
CA LYS A 427 0.54 21.80 17.77
C LYS A 427 0.34 20.29 17.82
N ALA A 428 1.22 19.50 17.21
CA ALA A 428 1.11 18.05 17.25
C ALA A 428 1.42 17.47 18.65
N ILE A 429 2.33 18.08 19.40
CA ILE A 429 2.70 17.66 20.76
C ILE A 429 1.55 17.93 21.74
N ASN A 430 0.91 19.09 21.63
CA ASN A 430 -0.10 19.58 22.56
C ASN A 430 -1.54 19.20 22.16
N ALA A 431 -1.74 18.57 21.00
CA ALA A 431 -3.06 18.06 20.63
C ALA A 431 -3.49 16.89 21.53
N GLN A 432 -4.74 16.89 21.94
CA GLN A 432 -5.38 15.78 22.63
C GLN A 432 -6.22 14.97 21.65
N ASN A 433 -6.17 13.64 21.77
CA ASN A 433 -7.02 12.76 20.97
C ASN A 433 -8.46 12.70 21.49
N LYS A 434 -9.29 11.80 20.93
CA LYS A 434 -10.69 11.63 21.33
C LYS A 434 -10.90 11.22 22.79
N ASP A 435 -9.88 10.65 23.43
CA ASP A 435 -9.90 10.29 24.85
C ASP A 435 -9.28 11.40 25.74
N ASP A 436 -9.11 12.61 25.20
CA ASP A 436 -8.46 13.75 25.83
C ASP A 436 -6.99 13.47 26.25
N LYS A 437 -6.32 12.55 25.54
CA LYS A 437 -4.94 12.14 25.84
C LYS A 437 -3.94 12.80 24.91
N TYR A 438 -2.85 13.31 25.47
CA TYR A 438 -1.66 13.74 24.73
C TYR A 438 -0.88 12.54 24.15
N PRO A 439 -0.03 12.73 23.11
CA PRO A 439 0.83 11.68 22.58
C PRO A 439 1.71 11.02 23.64
N ALA A 440 2.23 11.81 24.60
CA ALA A 440 3.04 11.31 25.70
C ALA A 440 2.23 10.39 26.64
N GLN A 441 1.01 10.78 27.01
CA GLN A 441 0.11 9.95 27.81
C GLN A 441 -0.28 8.66 27.08
N VAL A 442 -0.55 8.71 25.77
CA VAL A 442 -0.80 7.50 24.96
C VAL A 442 0.39 6.54 25.01
N ALA A 443 1.62 7.04 24.89
CA ALA A 443 2.83 6.22 25.00
C ALA A 443 2.96 5.58 26.40
N LEU A 444 2.63 6.32 27.45
CA LEU A 444 2.68 5.89 28.85
C LEU A 444 1.59 4.87 29.19
N ILE A 445 0.38 5.01 28.63
CA ILE A 445 -0.71 4.04 28.83
C ILE A 445 -0.38 2.75 28.07
N ARG A 446 0.04 2.86 26.80
CA ARG A 446 0.35 1.72 25.92
C ARG A 446 1.40 0.77 26.49
N GLN A 447 2.37 1.29 27.25
CA GLN A 447 3.41 0.45 27.88
C GLN A 447 2.89 -0.38 29.07
N THR A 448 1.73 -0.03 29.64
CA THR A 448 1.13 -0.69 30.82
C THR A 448 0.16 -1.81 30.46
N GLU A 449 -0.26 -1.87 29.20
CA GLU A 449 -1.10 -2.94 28.65
C GLU A 449 -0.34 -4.27 28.59
N LYS A 450 -1.00 -5.35 29.03
CA LYS A 450 -0.45 -6.71 28.92
C LYS A 450 -0.61 -7.20 27.47
N ILE A 451 0.41 -7.87 26.94
CA ILE A 451 0.29 -8.62 25.68
C ILE A 451 -0.79 -9.70 25.87
N PRO A 452 -1.74 -9.88 24.92
CA PRO A 452 -2.75 -10.94 24.99
C PRO A 452 -2.11 -12.31 25.25
N SER A 453 -2.73 -13.11 26.10
CA SER A 453 -2.23 -14.42 26.56
C SER A 453 -1.86 -15.38 25.43
N LYS A 454 -2.47 -15.26 24.24
CA LYS A 454 -2.18 -16.08 23.06
C LYS A 454 -0.81 -15.82 22.40
N LEU A 455 -0.13 -14.70 22.70
CA LEU A 455 1.21 -14.37 22.18
C LEU A 455 2.34 -14.59 23.21
N LYS A 456 2.00 -15.15 24.38
CA LYS A 456 2.93 -15.29 25.50
C LYS A 456 3.97 -16.38 25.25
N ASP A 457 3.63 -17.41 24.47
CA ASP A 457 4.51 -18.55 24.22
C ASP A 457 5.69 -18.20 23.31
N PHE A 458 5.48 -17.36 22.29
CA PHE A 458 6.57 -16.80 21.48
C PHE A 458 7.47 -15.82 22.27
N SER A 459 6.92 -15.13 23.28
CA SER A 459 7.67 -14.14 24.06
C SER A 459 8.68 -14.73 25.05
N ARG A 460 8.65 -16.06 25.26
CA ARG A 460 9.57 -16.78 26.14
C ARG A 460 10.97 -16.91 25.54
N TRP A 461 11.10 -16.85 24.21
CA TRP A 461 12.35 -17.05 23.46
C TRP A 461 13.08 -15.75 23.08
N VAL A 462 12.46 -14.57 23.26
CA VAL A 462 13.02 -13.26 22.83
C VAL A 462 13.28 -12.34 24.04
N ARG A 463 13.96 -12.85 25.07
CA ARG A 463 14.42 -12.01 26.18
C ARG A 463 15.90 -11.69 26.06
N SER A 464 16.18 -10.47 25.59
CA SER A 464 17.30 -9.70 26.14
C SER A 464 16.85 -8.94 27.41
N ARG A 465 17.83 -8.64 28.27
CA ARG A 465 17.85 -7.97 29.59
C ARG A 465 17.09 -6.60 29.63
N PRO A 466 16.93 -5.91 30.79
CA PRO A 466 15.86 -4.94 31.04
C PRO A 466 16.07 -3.61 30.31
N THR A 467 15.68 -3.53 29.04
CA THR A 467 15.79 -2.32 28.20
C THR A 467 14.42 -1.74 27.79
N LYS A 468 13.32 -2.22 28.37
CA LYS A 468 11.94 -1.94 27.89
C LYS A 468 11.30 -0.61 28.34
N HIS A 469 11.87 0.10 29.32
CA HIS A 469 11.32 1.37 29.85
C HIS A 469 11.95 2.61 29.24
N TYR A 470 13.17 2.47 28.71
CA TYR A 470 13.99 3.58 28.23
C TYR A 470 13.33 4.32 27.07
N TYR A 471 12.85 3.60 26.04
CA TYR A 471 12.28 4.24 24.85
C TYR A 471 11.00 5.03 25.11
N THR A 472 10.15 4.60 26.07
CA THR A 472 8.96 5.39 26.41
C THR A 472 9.36 6.63 27.20
N ALA A 473 10.30 6.50 28.16
CA ALA A 473 10.79 7.64 28.92
C ALA A 473 11.48 8.66 28.02
N GLU A 474 12.37 8.22 27.13
CA GLU A 474 13.07 9.07 26.16
C GLU A 474 12.07 9.73 25.21
N PHE A 475 11.07 8.99 24.71
CA PHE A 475 10.03 9.58 23.86
C PHE A 475 9.29 10.70 24.57
N CYS A 476 8.79 10.45 25.78
CA CYS A 476 8.10 11.47 26.56
C CYS A 476 9.02 12.65 26.85
N ALA A 477 10.27 12.39 27.27
CA ALA A 477 11.25 13.43 27.57
C ALA A 477 11.51 14.35 26.37
N GLU A 478 11.70 13.78 25.17
CA GLU A 478 11.88 14.52 23.94
C GLU A 478 10.66 15.40 23.63
N LEU A 479 9.43 14.87 23.77
CA LEU A 479 8.24 15.72 23.59
C LEU A 479 8.21 16.88 24.60
N LEU A 480 8.57 16.63 25.86
CA LEU A 480 8.63 17.66 26.91
C LEU A 480 9.69 18.74 26.67
N GLN A 481 10.76 18.40 25.97
CA GLN A 481 11.86 19.31 25.64
C GLN A 481 11.60 20.12 24.37
N ASN A 482 10.73 19.65 23.47
CA ASN A 482 10.49 20.24 22.15
C ASN A 482 9.11 20.92 22.02
N GLY A 483 8.58 21.50 23.12
CA GLY A 483 7.40 22.37 23.06
C GLY A 483 6.12 21.83 23.71
N ALA A 484 6.21 20.83 24.59
CA ALA A 484 5.07 20.48 25.43
C ALA A 484 4.72 21.61 26.41
N GLU A 485 3.47 22.04 26.39
CA GLU A 485 2.89 22.97 27.37
C GLU A 485 2.47 22.21 28.64
N ASN A 486 2.39 22.89 29.79
CA ASN A 486 1.96 22.26 31.06
C ASN A 486 2.57 20.85 31.29
N LYS A 487 3.90 20.75 31.20
CA LYS A 487 4.65 19.49 31.05
C LYS A 487 4.24 18.34 31.98
N SER A 488 3.78 18.66 33.18
CA SER A 488 3.24 17.70 34.14
C SER A 488 2.04 16.91 33.57
N ASP A 489 1.10 17.59 32.92
CA ASP A 489 -0.14 17.01 32.39
C ASP A 489 0.15 15.97 31.31
N HIS A 490 1.16 16.22 30.46
CA HIS A 490 1.60 15.29 29.42
C HIS A 490 2.09 13.94 29.95
N ILE A 491 2.49 13.87 31.23
CA ILE A 491 2.99 12.65 31.85
C ILE A 491 2.12 12.10 32.97
N THR A 492 1.12 12.86 33.42
CA THR A 492 0.05 12.37 34.30
C THR A 492 -0.90 11.46 33.54
N ILE A 493 -1.19 10.27 34.08
CA ILE A 493 -2.15 9.31 33.49
C ILE A 493 -3.20 8.87 34.52
N PRO A 494 -4.36 8.35 34.06
CA PRO A 494 -5.41 7.84 34.95
C PRO A 494 -4.95 6.72 35.90
N LYS A 495 -5.57 6.66 37.09
CA LYS A 495 -5.17 5.82 38.23
C LYS A 495 -5.08 4.33 37.89
N GLU A 496 -6.00 3.83 37.06
CA GLU A 496 -6.06 2.45 36.58
C GLU A 496 -4.81 1.99 35.79
N HIS A 497 -4.07 2.95 35.23
CA HIS A 497 -2.85 2.69 34.48
C HIS A 497 -1.56 2.88 35.31
N ARG A 498 -1.63 3.41 36.54
CA ARG A 498 -0.49 3.72 37.43
C ARG A 498 0.17 2.49 38.05
N LYS A 499 0.73 1.62 37.21
CA LYS A 499 1.44 0.38 37.62
C LYS A 499 2.91 0.66 37.93
N GLN A 500 3.60 -0.30 38.55
CA GLN A 500 5.05 -0.21 38.85
C GLN A 500 5.90 0.19 37.62
N LYS A 501 5.47 -0.25 36.44
CA LYS A 501 6.12 0.11 35.17
C LYS A 501 6.02 1.61 34.86
N TYR A 502 4.86 2.21 35.09
CA TYR A 502 4.66 3.65 34.91
C TYR A 502 5.54 4.44 35.89
N TYR A 503 5.56 4.06 37.18
CA TYR A 503 6.42 4.68 38.19
C TYR A 503 7.91 4.69 37.81
N GLN A 504 8.43 3.57 37.30
CA GLN A 504 9.82 3.50 36.84
C GLN A 504 10.08 4.42 35.63
N THR A 505 9.11 4.50 34.71
CA THR A 505 9.21 5.36 33.54
C THR A 505 9.16 6.84 33.94
N THR A 506 8.28 7.25 34.86
CA THR A 506 8.19 8.64 35.33
C THR A 506 9.42 9.06 36.11
N LYS A 507 10.00 8.18 36.94
CA LYS A 507 11.30 8.44 37.58
C LYS A 507 12.38 8.73 36.54
N ARG A 508 12.44 7.92 35.48
CA ARG A 508 13.42 8.14 34.40
C ARG A 508 13.16 9.44 33.63
N ILE A 509 11.90 9.80 33.39
CA ILE A 509 11.54 11.08 32.78
C ILE A 509 12.04 12.22 33.67
N LYS A 510 11.76 12.17 34.98
CA LYS A 510 12.26 13.14 35.96
C LYS A 510 13.79 13.26 35.94
N ASP A 511 14.51 12.13 35.84
CA ASP A 511 15.97 12.14 35.75
C ASP A 511 16.49 12.83 34.46
N ILE A 512 15.71 12.81 33.37
CA ILE A 512 16.11 13.39 32.07
C ILE A 512 15.69 14.87 31.95
N THR A 513 14.49 15.21 32.41
CA THR A 513 13.87 16.52 32.15
C THR A 513 13.66 17.38 33.39
N GLY A 514 13.78 16.80 34.58
CA GLY A 514 13.38 17.43 35.85
C GLY A 514 11.85 17.47 36.08
N VAL A 515 11.04 16.97 35.14
CA VAL A 515 9.57 17.04 35.22
C VAL A 515 9.01 15.82 35.94
N SER A 516 8.15 16.06 36.92
CA SER A 516 7.33 15.04 37.60
C SER A 516 5.87 15.13 37.13
N PRO A 517 5.10 14.03 37.25
CA PRO A 517 3.63 14.10 37.21
C PRO A 517 3.11 15.07 38.27
N ASP A 518 1.80 15.35 38.22
CA ASP A 518 1.15 16.22 39.19
C ASP A 518 1.41 15.74 40.64
N PRO A 519 1.44 16.66 41.61
CA PRO A 519 1.85 16.35 42.98
C PRO A 519 1.07 15.18 43.60
N GLU A 520 -0.24 15.13 43.40
CA GLU A 520 -1.11 14.07 43.92
C GLU A 520 -0.71 12.71 43.32
N THR A 521 -0.56 12.63 42.00
CA THR A 521 -0.09 11.41 41.33
C THR A 521 1.32 11.02 41.79
N GLN A 522 2.22 11.99 41.97
CA GLN A 522 3.58 11.71 42.40
C GLN A 522 3.62 11.13 43.82
N GLU A 523 2.85 11.70 44.75
CA GLU A 523 2.74 11.23 46.13
C GLU A 523 2.17 9.81 46.19
N GLU A 524 1.05 9.55 45.49
CA GLU A 524 0.46 8.21 45.40
C GLU A 524 1.46 7.15 44.89
N LEU A 525 2.24 7.50 43.87
CA LEU A 525 3.24 6.59 43.30
C LEU A 525 4.38 6.28 44.28
N GLU A 526 4.86 7.30 44.99
CA GLU A 526 5.91 7.15 45.98
C GLU A 526 5.44 6.30 47.16
N GLU A 527 4.25 6.58 47.70
CA GLU A 527 3.68 5.81 48.79
C GLU A 527 3.52 4.32 48.42
N HIS A 528 2.94 4.05 47.24
CA HIS A 528 2.58 2.70 46.84
C HIS A 528 3.77 1.87 46.34
N PHE A 529 4.74 2.47 45.64
CA PHE A 529 5.85 1.73 45.01
C PHE A 529 7.23 1.90 45.67
N SER A 530 7.49 2.98 46.42
CA SER A 530 8.77 3.16 47.12
C SER A 530 8.93 2.13 48.25
N LYS A 531 7.92 1.99 49.12
CA LYS A 531 7.90 1.04 50.25
C LYS A 531 8.05 -0.42 49.79
N LYS A 532 7.46 -0.77 48.63
CA LYS A 532 7.54 -2.13 48.05
C LYS A 532 8.93 -2.50 47.55
N ASN A 533 9.70 -1.53 47.04
CA ASN A 533 11.07 -1.76 46.59
C ASN A 533 12.04 -1.91 47.76
N ALA A 534 11.85 -1.13 48.84
CA ALA A 534 12.63 -1.28 50.08
C ALA A 534 12.51 -2.71 50.66
N ARG A 535 11.27 -3.22 50.80
CA ARG A 535 11.02 -4.62 51.23
C ARG A 535 11.67 -5.67 50.31
N LYS A 536 11.64 -5.48 48.99
CA LYS A 536 12.28 -6.40 48.04
C LYS A 536 13.81 -6.42 48.20
N ASN A 537 14.43 -5.25 48.34
CA ASN A 537 15.88 -5.14 48.48
C ASN A 537 16.39 -5.77 49.78
N ILE A 538 15.63 -5.73 50.87
CA ILE A 538 15.99 -6.41 52.13
C ILE A 538 15.85 -7.95 52.00
N SER A 539 14.84 -8.44 51.26
CA SER A 539 14.63 -9.88 51.06
C SER A 539 15.69 -10.58 50.20
N LEU A 540 16.44 -9.83 49.38
CA LEU A 540 17.41 -10.41 48.44
C LEU A 540 18.72 -10.84 49.15
N PRO A 541 19.39 -10.01 49.97
CA PRO A 541 20.54 -10.42 50.79
C PRO A 541 20.22 -11.62 51.69
N VAL A 542 19.06 -11.63 52.34
CA VAL A 542 18.67 -12.73 53.24
C VAL A 542 18.54 -14.06 52.48
N LYS A 543 18.03 -14.04 51.25
CA LYS A 543 17.98 -15.25 50.39
C LYS A 543 19.36 -15.74 49.97
N TRP A 544 20.29 -14.83 49.70
CA TRP A 544 21.68 -15.20 49.36
C TRP A 544 22.42 -15.79 50.57
N ILE A 545 22.24 -15.20 51.76
CA ILE A 545 22.80 -15.73 53.01
C ILE A 545 22.26 -17.13 53.31
N LEU A 546 20.93 -17.32 53.21
CA LEU A 546 20.30 -18.61 53.44
C LEU A 546 20.76 -19.67 52.41
N GLY A 547 20.88 -19.29 51.13
CA GLY A 547 21.42 -20.15 50.08
C GLY A 547 22.88 -20.55 50.31
N GLY A 548 23.72 -19.62 50.77
CA GLY A 548 25.11 -19.89 51.13
C GLY A 548 25.24 -20.85 52.31
N LEU A 549 24.41 -20.67 53.35
CA LEU A 549 24.37 -21.58 54.50
C LEU A 549 23.93 -23.00 54.10
N ILE A 550 22.92 -23.12 53.23
CA ILE A 550 22.47 -24.42 52.68
C ILE A 550 23.56 -25.07 51.82
N PHE A 551 24.32 -24.30 51.07
CA PHE A 551 25.44 -24.84 50.28
C PHE A 551 26.57 -25.35 51.20
N ALA A 552 26.89 -24.58 52.25
CA ALA A 552 27.90 -24.94 53.23
C ALA A 552 27.52 -26.18 54.07
N THR A 553 26.25 -26.39 54.41
CA THR A 553 25.78 -27.62 55.09
C THR A 553 25.98 -28.85 54.21
N VAL A 554 25.57 -28.78 52.95
CA VAL A 554 25.69 -29.88 51.99
C VAL A 554 27.15 -30.22 51.73
N PHE A 555 28.00 -29.19 51.55
CA PHE A 555 29.43 -29.39 51.34
C PHE A 555 30.12 -29.99 52.57
N SER A 556 29.79 -29.52 53.77
CA SER A 556 30.34 -30.06 55.03
C SER A 556 29.92 -31.51 55.27
N ALA A 557 28.68 -31.88 54.92
CA ALA A 557 28.20 -33.25 54.99
C ALA A 557 28.91 -34.17 53.97
N LEU A 558 29.10 -33.70 52.73
CA LEU A 558 29.83 -34.44 51.69
C LEU A 558 31.31 -34.63 52.03
N ALA A 559 31.92 -33.69 52.75
CA ALA A 559 33.29 -33.78 53.24
C ALA A 559 33.43 -34.66 54.51
N GLY A 560 32.35 -35.28 54.99
CA GLY A 560 32.34 -36.15 56.17
C GLY A 560 32.29 -35.43 57.52
N ASN A 561 32.20 -34.10 57.55
CA ASN A 561 32.13 -33.33 58.80
C ASN A 561 30.67 -33.15 59.26
N MET A 562 30.12 -34.23 59.84
CA MET A 562 28.72 -34.29 60.28
C MET A 562 28.39 -33.31 61.41
N ILE A 563 29.37 -32.94 62.25
CA ILE A 563 29.19 -31.97 63.34
C ILE A 563 28.96 -30.56 62.77
N ALA A 564 29.80 -30.14 61.81
CA ALA A 564 29.64 -28.83 61.16
C ALA A 564 28.33 -28.76 60.35
N ALA A 565 27.96 -29.84 59.66
CA ALA A 565 26.70 -29.93 58.94
C ALA A 565 25.48 -29.81 59.87
N ALA A 566 25.51 -30.44 61.06
CA ALA A 566 24.45 -30.33 62.06
C ALA A 566 24.37 -28.92 62.69
N ALA A 567 25.50 -28.29 62.99
CA ALA A 567 25.51 -26.93 63.55
C ALA A 567 24.96 -25.90 62.55
N LEU A 568 25.35 -26.01 61.28
CA LEU A 568 24.84 -25.13 60.21
C LEU A 568 23.36 -25.40 59.92
N SER A 569 22.87 -26.65 60.03
CA SER A 569 21.44 -26.95 59.84
C SER A 569 20.57 -26.37 60.95
N VAL A 570 21.03 -26.39 62.20
CA VAL A 570 20.39 -25.69 63.33
C VAL A 570 20.37 -24.19 63.09
N THR A 571 21.47 -23.61 62.59
CA THR A 571 21.56 -22.18 62.27
C THR A 571 20.55 -21.78 61.19
N ILE A 572 20.40 -22.61 60.14
CA ILE A 572 19.38 -22.42 59.09
C ILE A 572 17.97 -22.47 59.69
N ALA A 573 17.69 -23.43 60.59
CA ALA A 573 16.38 -23.56 61.24
C ALA A 573 16.05 -22.34 62.10
N VAL A 574 17.02 -21.82 62.87
CA VAL A 574 16.84 -20.59 63.67
C VAL A 574 16.60 -19.39 62.77
N CYS A 575 17.38 -19.21 61.70
CA CYS A 575 17.14 -18.14 60.74
C CYS A 575 15.76 -18.24 60.08
N ALA A 576 15.31 -19.45 59.74
CA ALA A 576 14.00 -19.70 59.14
C ALA A 576 12.84 -19.39 60.10
N MET A 577 13.01 -19.65 61.40
CA MET A 577 12.00 -19.32 62.43
C MET A 577 12.00 -17.82 62.79
N CYS A 578 13.16 -17.18 62.83
CA CYS A 578 13.28 -15.76 63.19
C CYS A 578 12.87 -14.82 62.05
N TYR A 579 13.03 -15.21 60.78
CA TYR A 579 12.77 -14.35 59.63
C TYR A 579 11.30 -13.89 59.50
N PRO A 580 10.27 -14.74 59.70
CA PRO A 580 8.87 -14.31 59.71
C PRO A 580 8.55 -13.34 60.86
N ILE A 581 9.20 -13.53 62.02
CA ILE A 581 9.03 -12.69 63.21
C ILE A 581 9.64 -11.32 62.96
N TYR A 582 10.87 -11.29 62.42
CA TYR A 582 11.55 -10.07 61.98
C TYR A 582 10.70 -9.27 60.97
N LEU A 583 10.15 -9.93 59.94
CA LEU A 583 9.27 -9.28 58.97
C LEU A 583 7.99 -8.70 59.60
N LYS A 584 7.40 -9.38 60.58
CA LYS A 584 6.23 -8.86 61.32
C LYS A 584 6.61 -7.65 62.18
N LEU A 585 7.75 -7.69 62.87
CA LEU A 585 8.24 -6.60 63.71
C LEU A 585 8.59 -5.37 62.87
N GLU A 586 9.27 -5.55 61.74
CA GLU A 586 9.60 -4.45 60.83
C GLU A 586 8.35 -3.84 60.18
N ASN A 587 7.33 -4.65 59.88
CA ASN A 587 6.03 -4.13 59.42
C ASN A 587 5.32 -3.30 60.50
N ALA A 588 5.41 -3.70 61.77
CA ALA A 588 4.81 -2.97 62.89
C ALA A 588 5.58 -1.67 63.21
N LEU A 589 6.92 -1.70 63.17
CA LEU A 589 7.76 -0.51 63.35
C LEU A 589 7.57 0.52 62.23
N ASN A 590 7.46 0.06 60.99
CA ASN A 590 7.19 0.95 59.85
C ASN A 590 5.76 1.52 59.85
N ALA A 591 4.78 0.81 60.42
CA ALA A 591 3.43 1.34 60.62
C ALA A 591 3.40 2.41 61.73
N ARG A 592 4.14 2.20 62.83
CA ARG A 592 4.29 3.23 63.88
C ARG A 592 5.04 4.47 63.43
N ALA A 593 6.05 4.32 62.56
CA ALA A 593 6.80 5.45 62.03
C ALA A 593 5.97 6.34 61.07
N SER A 594 4.92 5.80 60.43
CA SER A 594 3.96 6.64 59.69
C SER A 594 2.99 7.37 60.60
N ASP A 595 2.55 6.73 61.70
CA ASP A 595 1.64 7.34 62.68
C ASP A 595 2.32 8.44 63.51
N GLN A 596 3.64 8.37 63.73
CA GLN A 596 4.39 9.39 64.49
C GLN A 596 4.77 10.65 63.69
N SER A 597 4.45 10.74 62.40
CA SER A 597 4.71 11.97 61.62
C SER A 597 3.69 13.11 61.88
N GLU A 598 2.66 12.86 62.70
CA GLU A 598 1.67 13.89 63.10
C GLU A 598 1.86 14.45 64.52
N HIS A 599 2.78 13.93 65.35
CA HIS A 599 3.01 14.50 66.68
C HIS A 599 4.50 14.60 67.05
N THR A 600 4.93 15.83 67.36
CA THR A 600 6.25 16.18 67.90
C THR A 600 6.52 15.43 69.20
N GLU A 601 7.43 14.44 69.18
CA GLU A 601 7.89 13.75 70.39
C GLU A 601 9.30 14.17 70.86
N ASN A 602 9.43 14.19 72.19
CA ASN A 602 10.47 14.75 73.04
C ASN A 602 11.86 14.06 72.88
N PRO A 603 13.01 14.73 73.11
CA PRO A 603 14.35 14.16 72.88
C PRO A 603 14.70 12.94 73.76
N ALA A 604 13.96 12.70 74.83
CA ALA A 604 14.23 11.63 75.79
C ALA A 604 13.97 10.21 75.23
N THR A 605 12.98 10.03 74.36
CA THR A 605 12.66 8.74 73.71
C THR A 605 13.69 8.35 72.65
N LYS A 606 14.29 9.33 71.95
CA LYS A 606 15.41 9.06 71.03
C LYS A 606 16.66 8.55 71.74
N MET A 607 16.88 8.96 72.99
CA MET A 607 18.06 8.57 73.77
C MET A 607 17.95 7.14 74.32
N SER A 608 16.74 6.63 74.58
CA SER A 608 16.52 5.25 75.02
C SER A 608 16.76 4.24 73.90
N ASP A 609 16.28 4.52 72.68
CA ASP A 609 16.39 3.58 71.56
C ASP A 609 17.82 3.42 71.05
N VAL A 610 18.61 4.51 71.06
CA VAL A 610 20.04 4.48 70.74
C VAL A 610 20.83 3.71 71.81
N SER A 611 20.41 3.79 73.09
CA SER A 611 21.05 3.05 74.19
C SER A 611 20.80 1.55 74.09
N ILE A 612 19.59 1.13 73.70
CA ILE A 612 19.23 -0.27 73.48
C ILE A 612 19.99 -0.85 72.28
N LEU A 613 20.08 -0.11 71.17
CA LEU A 613 20.87 -0.52 69.99
C LEU A 613 22.37 -0.62 70.31
N ARG A 614 22.92 0.29 71.12
CA ARG A 614 24.32 0.25 71.55
C ARG A 614 24.61 -0.91 72.50
N GLN A 615 23.70 -1.25 73.41
CA GLN A 615 23.80 -2.45 74.24
C GLN A 615 23.75 -3.73 73.40
N PHE A 616 22.92 -3.78 72.36
CA PHE A 616 22.81 -4.94 71.48
C PHE A 616 24.08 -5.14 70.62
N MET A 617 24.65 -4.06 70.10
CA MET A 617 25.90 -4.08 69.33
C MET A 617 27.11 -4.49 70.19
N ASN A 618 27.23 -3.97 71.42
CA ASN A 618 28.30 -4.35 72.34
C ASN A 618 28.23 -5.83 72.77
N LYS A 619 27.02 -6.41 72.82
CA LYS A 619 26.81 -7.83 73.14
C LYS A 619 27.20 -8.75 71.98
N LEU A 620 27.13 -8.26 70.74
CA LEU A 620 27.58 -8.97 69.54
C LEU A 620 29.12 -8.92 69.38
N ASP A 621 29.77 -7.81 69.71
CA ASP A 621 31.24 -7.68 69.67
C ASP A 621 31.95 -8.52 70.75
N GLY A 622 31.30 -8.74 71.91
CA GLY A 622 31.81 -9.65 72.95
C GLY A 622 31.77 -11.13 72.57
N LEU A 623 31.00 -11.50 71.52
CA LEU A 623 30.93 -12.87 71.01
C LEU A 623 31.96 -13.16 69.91
N THR A 624 32.52 -12.13 69.27
CA THR A 624 33.49 -12.26 68.18
C THR A 624 34.95 -12.15 68.64
N ASN A 625 35.22 -11.55 69.80
CA ASN A 625 36.57 -11.38 70.35
C ASN A 625 36.79 -12.18 71.64
N LYS A 626 37.07 -13.48 71.51
CA LYS A 626 37.85 -14.25 72.51
C LYS A 626 39.08 -14.84 71.81
N PRO A 627 40.31 -14.44 72.18
CA PRO A 627 41.51 -15.02 71.60
C PRO A 627 41.77 -16.41 72.17
N SER A 628 42.31 -17.25 71.30
CA SER A 628 42.77 -18.62 71.50
C SER A 628 43.78 -18.78 72.66
N SER A 629 43.62 -19.84 73.45
CA SER A 629 44.70 -20.37 74.28
C SER A 629 44.63 -21.90 74.41
N LEU A 630 45.62 -22.57 73.79
CA LEU A 630 46.36 -23.78 74.26
C LEU A 630 45.57 -25.09 74.48
N ALA A 631 46.06 -26.30 74.20
CA ALA A 631 47.24 -26.85 73.52
C ALA A 631 47.01 -28.38 73.42
N LEU A 632 47.74 -29.02 72.49
CA LEU A 632 47.93 -30.47 72.28
C LEU A 632 46.76 -31.28 71.70
#